data_AF-A0A401WUT1-F1
#
_entry.id   AF-A0A401WUT1-F1
#
_cell.length_a   1.000
_cell.length_b   1.000
_cell.length_c   1.000
_cell.angle_alpha   90.00
_cell.angle_beta   90.00
_cell.angle_gamma   90.00
#
_symmetry.space_group_name_H-M   'P 1'
#
loop_
_entity.id
_entity.type
_entity.pdbx_description
1 polymer ?
#
loop_
_entity_poly.entity_id
_entity_poly.type
_entity_poly.pdbx_seq_one_letter_code
_entity_poly.pdbx_strand_id
1 'polypeptide(L)'
;MKIEIGKPSLPPVTITEIKQDFLMRYAGTKGESERRITVNGLKGEQLPDGSIRILSINAYCHERKMARTFKMSSVKELVVPETGEVVTDLLGWLKANEA
;
A
#
# COMPACT_ATOMS: atom_id res chain seq x y z
N MET A 1 35.98 10.63 -14.91
CA MET A 1 35.01 10.44 -13.82
C MET A 1 33.65 10.86 -14.35
N LYS A 2 32.73 9.93 -14.64
CA LYS A 2 31.36 10.27 -15.02
C LYS A 2 30.58 10.51 -13.74
N ILE A 3 30.25 11.77 -13.46
CA ILE A 3 29.32 12.12 -12.39
C ILE A 3 27.94 12.00 -13.00
N GLU A 4 27.26 10.88 -12.74
CA GLU A 4 25.83 10.78 -13.00
C GLU A 4 25.11 11.61 -11.94
N ILE A 5 24.70 12.82 -12.33
CA ILE A 5 23.81 13.63 -11.50
C ILE A 5 22.46 12.92 -11.52
N GLY A 6 22.20 12.13 -10.47
CA GLY A 6 20.89 11.52 -10.25
C GLY A 6 19.82 12.61 -10.29
N LYS A 7 18.75 12.39 -11.05
CA LYS A 7 17.61 13.31 -11.09
C LYS A 7 17.17 13.63 -9.65
N PRO A 8 16.82 14.89 -9.32
CA PRO A 8 16.35 15.22 -7.98
C PRO A 8 15.18 14.30 -7.61
N SER A 9 15.34 13.52 -6.54
CA SER A 9 14.28 12.64 -6.05
C SER A 9 13.19 13.51 -5.45
N LEU A 10 11.98 13.41 -5.99
CA LEU A 10 10.80 14.05 -5.39
C LEU A 10 10.60 13.52 -3.96
N PRO A 11 10.10 14.35 -3.03
CA PRO A 11 9.90 13.93 -1.65
C PRO A 11 8.92 12.74 -1.58
N PRO A 12 9.12 11.83 -0.60
CA PRO A 12 8.19 10.72 -0.40
C PRO A 12 6.81 11.23 0.03
N VAL A 13 5.76 10.61 -0.49
CA VAL A 13 4.37 10.92 -0.14
C VAL A 13 3.94 9.99 1.00
N THR A 14 3.30 10.55 2.01
CA THR A 14 2.68 9.77 3.09
C THR A 14 1.20 10.14 3.18
N ILE A 15 0.34 9.13 3.16
CA ILE A 15 -1.11 9.26 3.34
C ILE A 15 -1.43 8.60 4.68
N THR A 16 -2.18 9.27 5.54
CA THR A 16 -2.54 8.80 6.88
C THR A 16 -4.07 8.75 7.02
N GLU A 17 -4.55 8.20 8.14
CA GLU A 17 -5.95 8.28 8.57
C GLU A 17 -6.99 7.53 7.71
N ILE A 18 -6.55 6.64 6.81
CA ILE A 18 -7.42 5.86 5.90
C ILE A 18 -8.44 4.97 6.65
N LYS A 19 -8.03 4.29 7.73
CA LYS A 19 -8.87 3.40 8.57
C LYS A 19 -9.77 2.41 7.81
N GLN A 20 -9.24 1.81 6.74
CA GLN A 20 -9.99 0.88 5.88
C GLN A 20 -9.57 -0.58 6.09
N ASP A 21 -10.55 -1.48 6.23
CA ASP A 21 -10.33 -2.92 6.34
C ASP A 21 -10.19 -3.58 4.96
N PHE A 22 -9.21 -4.48 4.84
CA PHE A 22 -8.99 -5.34 3.67
C PHE A 22 -8.62 -6.76 4.07
N LEU A 23 -9.01 -7.72 3.22
CA LEU A 23 -8.38 -9.03 3.15
C LEU A 23 -7.25 -8.96 2.11
N MET A 24 -6.02 -9.17 2.56
CA MET A 24 -4.82 -9.03 1.74
C MET A 24 -4.15 -10.38 1.50
N ARG A 25 -3.95 -10.74 0.24
CA ARG A 25 -3.03 -11.81 -0.15
C ARG A 25 -1.66 -11.22 -0.46
N TYR A 26 -0.61 -11.78 0.14
CA TYR A 26 0.75 -11.30 -0.06
C TYR A 26 1.78 -12.43 -0.05
N ALA A 27 2.86 -12.24 -0.79
CA ALA A 27 4.03 -13.11 -0.80
C ALA A 27 4.93 -12.78 0.39
N GLY A 28 4.83 -13.57 1.45
CA GLY A 28 5.69 -13.50 2.63
C GLY A 28 6.96 -14.34 2.50
N THR A 29 7.81 -14.31 3.53
CA THR A 29 9.08 -15.06 3.56
C THR A 29 8.90 -16.59 3.60
N LYS A 30 7.72 -17.08 3.98
CA LYS A 30 7.39 -18.51 4.06
C LYS A 30 6.44 -18.95 2.93
N GLY A 31 6.29 -18.15 1.89
CA GLY A 31 5.31 -18.34 0.83
C GLY A 31 4.14 -17.37 0.94
N GLU A 32 3.12 -17.62 0.13
CA GLU A 32 1.93 -16.79 0.09
C GLU A 32 1.12 -16.93 1.39
N SER A 33 0.49 -15.83 1.78
CA SER A 33 -0.32 -15.77 2.99
C SER A 33 -1.44 -14.78 2.80
N GLU A 34 -2.57 -15.07 3.44
CA GLU A 34 -3.69 -14.15 3.54
C GLU A 34 -3.75 -13.54 4.95
N ARG A 35 -4.09 -12.25 5.01
CA ARG A 35 -4.20 -11.49 6.26
C ARG A 35 -5.36 -10.51 6.19
N ARG A 36 -6.15 -10.44 7.25
CA ARG A 36 -7.01 -9.30 7.51
C ARG A 36 -6.17 -8.16 8.05
N ILE A 37 -6.26 -7.01 7.40
CA ILE A 37 -5.53 -5.81 7.77
C ILE A 37 -6.47 -4.59 7.85
N THR A 38 -6.17 -3.67 8.76
CA THR A 38 -6.75 -2.33 8.78
C THR A 38 -5.68 -1.34 8.33
N VAL A 39 -5.81 -0.80 7.12
CA VAL A 39 -4.89 0.17 6.54
C VAL A 39 -5.02 1.49 7.30
N ASN A 40 -3.90 1.93 7.87
CA ASN A 40 -3.80 3.18 8.61
C ASN A 40 -3.07 4.27 7.81
N GLY A 41 -2.30 3.87 6.80
CA GLY A 41 -1.60 4.81 5.94
C GLY A 41 -0.87 4.13 4.81
N LEU A 42 -0.44 4.93 3.84
CA LEU A 42 0.34 4.52 2.69
C LEU A 42 1.62 5.36 2.64
N LYS A 43 2.69 4.75 2.17
CA LYS A 43 3.93 5.45 1.82
C LYS A 43 4.23 5.21 0.36
N GLY A 44 4.49 6.29 -0.36
CA GLY A 44 4.78 6.29 -1.78
C GLY A 44 5.86 7.29 -2.16
N GLU A 45 6.09 7.38 -3.46
CA GLU A 45 6.96 8.37 -4.08
C GLU A 45 6.19 9.06 -5.20
N GLN A 46 6.45 10.34 -5.40
CA GLN A 46 5.96 11.04 -6.57
C GLN A 46 6.89 10.76 -7.75
N LEU A 47 6.31 10.38 -8.88
CA LEU A 47 7.02 10.15 -10.13
C LEU A 47 7.18 11.48 -10.92
N PRO A 48 8.13 11.57 -11.86
CA PRO A 48 8.37 12.80 -12.62
C PRO A 48 7.17 13.30 -13.44
N ASP A 49 6.20 12.43 -13.75
CA ASP A 49 4.95 12.76 -14.43
C ASP A 49 3.87 13.30 -13.46
N GLY A 50 4.19 13.41 -12.17
CA GLY A 50 3.29 13.88 -11.12
C GLY A 50 2.44 12.78 -10.48
N SER A 51 2.46 11.55 -11.01
CA SER A 51 1.73 10.41 -10.44
C SER A 51 2.36 9.92 -9.13
N ILE A 52 1.57 9.25 -8.29
CA ILE A 52 2.05 8.69 -7.02
C ILE A 52 2.14 7.18 -7.14
N ARG A 53 3.33 6.64 -6.88
CA ARG A 53 3.54 5.20 -6.76
C ARG A 53 3.58 4.79 -5.30
N ILE A 54 2.66 3.92 -4.89
CA ILE A 54 2.66 3.36 -3.54
C ILE A 54 3.73 2.28 -3.40
N LEU A 55 4.57 2.43 -2.37
CA LEU A 55 5.68 1.53 -2.07
C LEU A 55 5.34 0.59 -0.92
N SER A 56 4.56 1.06 0.06
CA SER A 56 4.16 0.23 1.19
C SER A 56 2.86 0.66 1.84
N ILE A 57 2.19 -0.34 2.42
CA ILE A 57 0.98 -0.21 3.21
C ILE A 57 1.34 -0.31 4.69
N ASN A 58 0.99 0.70 5.48
CA ASN A 58 1.06 0.65 6.93
C ASN A 58 -0.32 0.24 7.47
N ALA A 59 -0.37 -0.90 8.13
CA ALA A 59 -1.64 -1.48 8.58
C ALA A 59 -1.52 -2.18 9.92
N TYR A 60 -2.64 -2.28 10.63
CA TYR A 60 -2.78 -3.21 11.75
C TYR A 60 -3.09 -4.60 11.19
N CYS A 61 -2.27 -5.59 11.52
CA CYS A 61 -2.48 -6.99 11.12
C CYS A 61 -3.21 -7.72 12.24
N HIS A 62 -4.41 -8.21 11.96
CA HIS A 62 -5.29 -8.82 12.97
C HIS A 62 -4.76 -10.17 13.46
N GLU A 63 -4.14 -10.97 12.59
CA GLU A 63 -3.56 -12.26 12.95
C GLU A 63 -2.33 -12.12 13.85
N ARG A 64 -1.60 -11.00 13.72
CA ARG A 64 -0.42 -10.70 14.53
C ARG A 64 -0.72 -9.74 15.68
N LYS A 65 -1.93 -9.18 15.73
CA LYS A 65 -2.40 -8.19 16.72
C LYS A 65 -1.46 -7.00 16.87
N MET A 66 -0.84 -6.55 15.77
CA MET A 66 0.13 -5.43 15.80
C MET A 66 0.23 -4.68 14.48
N ALA A 67 0.77 -3.46 14.54
CA ALA A 67 1.12 -2.67 13.37
C ALA A 67 2.25 -3.32 12.57
N ARG A 68 2.10 -3.32 11.24
CA ARG A 68 3.03 -3.88 10.26
C ARG A 68 3.06 -3.00 9.00
N THR A 69 4.22 -2.99 8.38
CA THR A 69 4.40 -2.40 7.05
C THR A 69 4.56 -3.52 6.04
N PHE A 70 3.74 -3.49 4.99
CA PHE A 70 3.77 -4.45 3.88
C PHE A 70 4.27 -3.74 2.63
N LYS A 71 5.25 -4.32 1.94
CA LYS A 71 5.73 -3.80 0.66
C LYS A 71 4.67 -4.03 -0.41
N MET A 72 4.33 -3.01 -1.17
CA MET A 72 3.31 -3.12 -2.23
C MET A 72 3.70 -4.17 -3.28
N SER A 73 5.00 -4.31 -3.57
CA SER A 73 5.53 -5.34 -4.48
C SER A 73 5.28 -6.79 -4.01
N SER A 74 5.01 -6.98 -2.72
CA SER A 74 4.68 -8.30 -2.15
C SER A 74 3.18 -8.52 -2.06
N VAL A 75 2.36 -7.48 -2.21
CA VAL A 75 0.91 -7.58 -2.23
C VAL A 75 0.48 -8.15 -3.58
N LYS A 76 -0.33 -9.20 -3.54
CA LYS A 76 -0.87 -9.86 -4.72
C LYS A 76 -2.30 -9.42 -4.99
N GLU A 77 -3.07 -9.27 -3.92
CA GLU A 77 -4.49 -8.92 -4.00
C GLU A 77 -4.93 -8.21 -2.72
N LEU A 78 -5.82 -7.25 -2.87
CA LEU A 78 -6.57 -6.59 -1.80
C LEU A 78 -8.04 -6.76 -2.09
N VAL A 79 -8.80 -7.25 -1.11
CA VAL A 79 -10.23 -7.52 -1.24
C VAL A 79 -10.98 -6.80 -0.13
N VAL A 80 -12.05 -6.10 -0.49
CA VAL A 80 -12.97 -5.46 0.47
C VAL A 80 -13.80 -6.56 1.14
N PRO A 81 -13.73 -6.75 2.47
CA PRO A 81 -14.36 -7.90 3.13
C PRO A 81 -15.89 -7.93 3.01
N GLU A 82 -16.53 -6.76 2.93
CA GLU A 82 -17.99 -6.65 2.92
C GLU A 82 -18.60 -6.96 1.55
N THR A 83 -17.93 -6.56 0.47
CA THR A 83 -18.44 -6.64 -0.90
C THR A 83 -17.77 -7.74 -1.72
N GLY A 84 -16.60 -8.22 -1.29
CA GLY A 84 -15.75 -9.10 -2.08
C GLY A 84 -15.06 -8.40 -3.26
N GLU A 85 -15.12 -7.07 -3.34
CA GLU A 85 -14.50 -6.30 -4.41
C GLU A 85 -12.97 -6.41 -4.37
N VAL A 86 -12.36 -6.74 -5.51
CA VAL A 86 -10.90 -6.77 -5.66
C VAL A 86 -10.39 -5.38 -6.05
N VAL A 87 -9.51 -4.81 -5.21
CA VAL A 87 -8.92 -3.49 -5.41
C VAL A 87 -7.63 -3.60 -6.22
N THR A 88 -7.67 -3.14 -7.47
CA THR A 88 -6.54 -3.14 -8.40
C THR A 88 -5.75 -1.84 -8.41
N ASP A 89 -6.41 -0.70 -8.20
CA ASP A 89 -5.80 0.61 -7.94
C ASP A 89 -6.24 1.11 -6.56
N LEU A 90 -5.38 0.92 -5.55
CA LEU A 90 -5.68 1.31 -4.18
C LEU A 90 -5.89 2.81 -4.02
N LEU A 91 -5.13 3.65 -4.73
CA LEU A 91 -5.26 5.09 -4.60
C LEU A 91 -6.55 5.60 -5.25
N GLY A 92 -6.85 5.13 -6.47
CA GLY A 92 -8.09 5.44 -7.14
C GLY A 92 -9.31 4.98 -6.35
N TRP A 93 -9.26 3.75 -5.81
CA TRP A 93 -10.34 3.20 -5.00
C TRP A 93 -10.58 4.00 -3.72
N LEU A 94 -9.51 4.38 -2.99
CA LEU A 94 -9.64 5.20 -1.78
C LEU A 94 -10.25 6.57 -2.07
N LYS A 95 -9.84 7.25 -3.17
CA LYS A 95 -10.42 8.54 -3.56
C LYS A 95 -11.88 8.43 -3.95
N ALA A 96 -12.28 7.33 -4.59
CA ALA A 96 -13.66 7.10 -5.00
C ALA A 96 -14.59 6.78 -3.82
N ASN A 97 -14.03 6.30 -2.72
CA ASN A 97 -14.75 5.88 -1.52
C ASN A 97 -14.44 6.78 -0.30
N GLU A 98 -13.76 7.91 -0.50
CA GLU A 98 -13.64 8.98 0.48
C GLU A 98 -15.01 9.66 0.57
N ALA A 99 -15.71 9.47 1.70
CA ALA A 99 -17.01 10.08 1.99
C ALA A 99 -16.86 11.48 2.59
#